data_AF-A0A967D5H3-F1
#
_entry.id   AF-A0A967D5H3-F1
#
_cell.length_a   1.000
_cell.length_b   1.000
_cell.length_c   1.000
_cell.angle_alpha   90.00
_cell.angle_beta   90.00
_cell.angle_gamma   90.00
#
_symmetry.space_group_name_H-M   'P 1'
#
loop_
_entity.id
_entity.type
_entity.pdbx_description
1 polymer ?
#
loop_
_entity_poly.entity_id
_entity_poly.type
_entity_poly.pdbx_seq_one_letter_code
_entity_poly.pdbx_strand_id
1 'polypeptide(L)'
;MPRTSGIATFTEPVTPITVFIRSTPGTALGSNFETDWARRPLASVARSAFIAGPLKLMTAVIARPEVHGLDRLADLSRLDDPPPLIFAPDHHSHLDTIVMIRAIPPAWRQDLVVAAAADYFFDKRWKATFSALALNAIPIDREATGRQSADLFKELIDDGRSLLIYPEGGRSPDGWSL
;
A
#
# COMPACT_ATOMS: atom_id res chain seq x y z
N MET A 1 -55.66 -32.09 -20.66
CA MET A 1 -54.89 -31.54 -19.52
C MET A 1 -54.19 -30.26 -19.97
N PRO A 2 -54.46 -29.09 -19.39
CA PRO A 2 -53.76 -27.86 -19.75
C PRO A 2 -52.49 -27.68 -18.89
N ARG A 3 -51.37 -27.33 -19.53
CA ARG A 3 -50.13 -26.89 -18.87
C ARG A 3 -50.24 -25.40 -18.54
N THR A 4 -50.21 -25.06 -17.26
CA THR A 4 -50.05 -23.67 -16.81
C THR A 4 -48.55 -23.32 -16.80
N SER A 5 -48.19 -22.28 -17.56
CA SER A 5 -46.85 -21.71 -17.60
C SER A 5 -46.75 -20.70 -16.46
N GLY A 6 -45.99 -21.03 -15.41
CA GLY A 6 -45.69 -20.12 -14.32
C GLY A 6 -44.47 -19.29 -14.67
N ILE A 7 -44.67 -18.02 -15.02
CA ILE A 7 -43.57 -17.05 -15.07
C ILE A 7 -43.27 -16.68 -13.61
N ALA A 8 -42.15 -17.16 -13.08
CA ALA A 8 -41.65 -16.69 -11.80
C ALA A 8 -41.23 -15.21 -11.97
N THR A 9 -42.00 -14.29 -11.38
CA THR A 9 -41.60 -12.90 -11.22
C THR A 9 -40.29 -12.86 -10.44
N PHE A 10 -39.22 -12.44 -11.11
CA PHE A 10 -37.95 -12.13 -10.46
C PHE A 10 -38.17 -10.91 -9.56
N THR A 11 -38.26 -11.14 -8.27
CA THR A 11 -38.23 -10.07 -7.26
C THR A 11 -36.76 -9.76 -7.00
N GLU A 12 -36.33 -8.51 -7.21
CA GLU A 12 -34.98 -8.11 -6.87
C GLU A 12 -34.68 -8.41 -5.39
N PRO A 13 -33.50 -8.96 -5.05
CA PRO A 13 -33.14 -9.22 -3.67
C PRO A 13 -33.11 -7.91 -2.89
N VAL A 14 -33.74 -7.92 -1.72
CA VAL A 14 -33.77 -6.76 -0.81
C VAL A 14 -32.33 -6.44 -0.43
N THR A 15 -31.84 -5.27 -0.81
CA THR A 15 -30.51 -4.81 -0.42
C THR A 15 -30.45 -4.77 1.11
N PRO A 16 -29.52 -5.48 1.77
CA PRO A 16 -29.46 -5.45 3.22
C PRO A 16 -29.21 -4.01 3.71
N ILE A 17 -30.13 -3.52 4.54
CA ILE A 17 -30.00 -2.24 5.26
C ILE A 17 -28.94 -2.45 6.33
N THR A 18 -27.66 -2.27 5.96
CA THR A 18 -26.55 -1.68 6.73
C THR A 18 -25.21 -2.08 6.10
N VAL A 19 -24.84 -1.41 5.01
CA VAL A 19 -23.43 -1.04 4.85
C VAL A 19 -23.33 0.32 5.53
N PHE A 20 -22.79 0.35 6.76
CA PHE A 20 -22.33 1.59 7.33
C PHE A 20 -21.11 2.03 6.52
N ILE A 21 -21.31 2.69 5.39
CA ILE A 21 -20.23 3.51 4.85
C ILE A 21 -20.06 4.62 5.87
N ARG A 22 -19.13 4.45 6.81
CA ARG A 22 -18.73 5.53 7.70
C ARG A 22 -17.83 6.47 6.89
N SER A 23 -18.40 7.08 5.85
CA SER A 23 -17.92 8.33 5.31
C SER A 23 -18.07 9.35 6.43
N THR A 24 -17.06 9.50 7.29
CA THR A 24 -17.02 10.64 8.19
C THR A 24 -16.77 11.86 7.28
N PRO A 25 -17.76 12.72 7.02
CA PRO A 25 -17.54 13.87 6.19
C PRO A 25 -16.74 14.88 7.03
N GLY A 26 -15.56 15.28 6.57
CA GLY A 26 -14.90 16.50 7.06
C GLY A 26 -13.61 16.34 7.88
N THR A 27 -13.10 15.13 8.16
CA THR A 27 -11.75 15.00 8.73
C THR A 27 -10.73 14.81 7.62
N ALA A 28 -9.70 15.67 7.55
CA ALA A 28 -8.54 15.56 6.67
C ALA A 28 -7.61 14.39 7.07
N LEU A 29 -8.18 13.23 7.42
CA LEU A 29 -7.58 12.02 7.97
C LEU A 29 -8.27 10.80 7.35
N GLY A 30 -7.75 9.59 7.60
CA GLY A 30 -8.24 8.37 6.97
C GLY A 30 -7.96 8.36 5.46
N SER A 31 -8.90 7.84 4.68
CA SER A 31 -8.81 7.72 3.21
C SER A 31 -8.71 9.06 2.48
N ASN A 32 -9.13 10.15 3.13
CA ASN A 32 -9.11 11.50 2.57
C ASN A 32 -7.83 12.29 2.88
N PHE A 33 -6.81 11.68 3.47
CA PHE A 33 -5.57 12.39 3.79
C PHE A 33 -4.78 12.70 2.51
N GLU A 34 -4.49 13.99 2.27
CA GLU A 34 -3.69 14.43 1.12
C GLU A 34 -2.23 13.98 1.27
N THR A 35 -1.73 13.23 0.30
CA THR A 35 -0.35 12.69 0.32
C THR A 35 0.55 13.23 -0.79
N ASP A 36 0.03 14.01 -1.74
CA ASP A 36 0.80 14.49 -2.90
C ASP A 36 2.03 15.32 -2.51
N TRP A 37 1.90 16.12 -1.45
CA TRP A 37 3.01 16.91 -0.92
C TRP A 37 4.22 16.05 -0.51
N ALA A 38 4.00 14.80 -0.08
CA ALA A 38 5.05 13.88 0.35
C ALA A 38 5.81 13.24 -0.83
N ARG A 39 5.32 13.41 -2.06
CA ARG A 39 5.96 12.97 -3.31
C ARG A 39 6.75 14.08 -4.01
N ARG A 40 6.72 15.31 -3.49
CA ARG A 40 7.51 16.43 -4.05
C ARG A 40 9.03 16.15 -3.92
N PRO A 41 9.89 16.73 -4.78
CA PRO A 41 11.32 16.46 -4.78
C PRO A 41 12.00 16.66 -3.41
N LEU A 42 11.67 17.74 -2.70
CA LEU A 42 12.23 18.02 -1.38
C LEU A 42 11.80 16.99 -0.33
N ALA A 43 10.55 16.52 -0.38
CA ALA A 43 10.07 15.46 0.50
C ALA A 43 10.74 14.12 0.19
N SER A 44 10.95 13.81 -1.10
CA SER A 44 11.67 12.61 -1.53
C SER A 44 13.13 12.61 -1.08
N VAL A 45 13.81 13.75 -1.16
CA VAL A 45 15.19 13.91 -0.63
C VAL A 45 15.22 13.73 0.89
N ALA A 46 14.30 14.36 1.63
CA ALA A 46 14.21 14.22 3.08
C ALA A 46 13.95 12.76 3.49
N ARG A 47 13.03 12.08 2.80
CA ARG A 47 12.77 10.64 2.98
C ARG A 47 14.01 9.81 2.68
N SER A 48 14.71 10.08 1.58
CA SER A 48 15.94 9.37 1.21
C SER A 48 17.01 9.50 2.29
N ALA A 49 17.20 10.70 2.86
CA ALA A 49 18.13 10.93 3.96
C ALA A 49 17.72 10.17 5.23
N PHE A 50 16.44 10.20 5.58
CA PHE A 50 15.90 9.45 6.72
C PHE A 50 16.12 7.93 6.58
N ILE A 51 15.83 7.38 5.38
CA ILE A 51 16.02 5.96 5.07
C ILE A 51 17.50 5.58 5.14
N ALA A 52 18.38 6.38 4.53
CA ALA A 52 19.81 6.10 4.45
C ALA A 52 20.54 6.23 5.81
N GLY A 53 20.01 7.06 6.72
CA GLY A 53 20.58 7.32 8.04
C GLY A 53 19.83 6.61 9.18
N PRO A 54 18.94 7.31 9.91
CA PRO A 54 18.28 6.77 11.10
C PRO A 54 17.62 5.41 10.90
N LEU A 55 16.89 5.22 9.79
CA LEU A 55 16.17 3.98 9.54
C LEU A 55 17.12 2.81 9.30
N LYS A 56 18.22 3.03 8.57
CA LYS A 56 19.28 2.03 8.34
C LYS A 56 19.93 1.60 9.65
N LEU A 57 20.22 2.53 10.56
CA LEU A 57 20.79 2.20 11.86
C LEU A 57 19.80 1.39 12.70
N MET A 58 18.56 1.87 12.80
CA MET A 58 17.51 1.20 13.55
C MET A 58 17.27 -0.23 13.06
N THR A 59 17.15 -0.42 11.75
CA THR A 59 16.96 -1.77 11.14
C THR A 59 18.16 -2.69 11.37
N ALA A 60 19.39 -2.16 11.30
CA ALA A 60 20.58 -2.93 11.61
C ALA A 60 20.68 -3.34 13.09
N VAL A 61 20.10 -2.58 14.01
CA VAL A 61 20.07 -2.94 15.44
C VAL A 61 18.97 -3.95 15.74
N ILE A 62 17.76 -3.74 15.20
CA ILE A 62 16.57 -4.51 15.56
C ILE A 62 16.46 -5.81 14.77
N ALA A 63 16.64 -5.76 13.44
CA ALA A 63 16.29 -6.87 12.55
C ALA A 63 17.50 -7.56 11.93
N ARG A 64 18.61 -6.83 11.70
CA ARG A 64 19.81 -7.33 10.99
C ARG A 64 19.44 -8.13 9.72
N PRO A 65 18.71 -7.54 8.77
CA PRO A 65 18.17 -8.28 7.66
C PRO A 65 19.29 -8.78 6.73
N GLU A 66 19.23 -10.07 6.40
CA GLU A 66 19.99 -10.65 5.30
C GLU A 66 19.12 -10.59 4.04
N VAL A 67 19.66 -10.05 2.95
CA VAL A 67 18.93 -9.85 1.70
C VAL A 67 19.59 -10.68 0.61
N HIS A 68 18.83 -11.64 0.07
CA HIS A 68 19.27 -12.53 -1.00
C HIS A 68 18.44 -12.29 -2.26
N GLY A 69 18.96 -12.68 -3.43
CA GLY A 69 18.21 -12.65 -4.69
C GLY A 69 18.19 -11.28 -5.39
N LEU A 70 19.00 -10.30 -4.96
CA LEU A 70 19.10 -9.00 -5.63
C LEU A 70 19.68 -9.11 -7.05
N ASP A 71 20.44 -10.17 -7.32
CA ASP A 71 20.93 -10.54 -8.65
C ASP A 71 19.79 -10.73 -9.66
N ARG A 72 18.62 -11.20 -9.21
CA ARG A 72 17.43 -11.37 -10.06
C ARG A 72 16.83 -10.04 -10.53
N LEU A 73 17.17 -8.94 -9.86
CA LEU A 73 16.75 -7.60 -10.23
C LEU A 73 17.85 -6.83 -10.98
N ALA A 74 19.04 -7.42 -11.11
CA ALA A 74 20.21 -6.70 -11.59
C ALA A 74 20.03 -6.20 -13.04
N ASP A 75 19.46 -7.03 -13.91
CA ASP A 75 19.24 -6.67 -15.32
C ASP A 75 18.25 -5.52 -15.47
N LEU A 76 17.22 -5.46 -14.63
CA LEU A 76 16.26 -4.36 -14.61
C LEU A 76 16.86 -3.09 -14.02
N SER A 77 17.66 -3.21 -12.95
CA SER A 77 18.25 -2.06 -12.25
C SER A 77 19.34 -1.32 -13.05
N ARG A 78 19.88 -1.95 -14.09
CA ARG A 78 20.96 -1.42 -14.93
C ARG A 78 20.44 -0.73 -16.19
N LEU A 79 19.13 -0.79 -16.45
CA LEU A 79 18.52 -0.03 -17.53
C LEU A 79 18.66 1.47 -17.24
N ASP A 80 18.76 2.28 -18.30
CA ASP A 80 18.79 3.73 -18.17
C ASP A 80 17.52 4.27 -17.51
N ASP A 81 16.40 3.58 -17.74
CA ASP A 81 15.10 3.83 -17.12
C ASP A 81 14.52 2.50 -16.57
N PRO A 82 14.85 2.14 -15.32
CA PRO A 82 14.34 0.92 -14.70
C PRO A 82 12.81 0.98 -14.58
N PRO A 83 12.07 -0.03 -15.07
CA PRO A 83 10.62 0.00 -15.01
C PRO A 83 10.13 -0.05 -13.56
N PRO A 84 8.96 0.55 -13.25
CA PRO A 84 8.34 0.40 -11.94
C PRO A 84 8.00 -1.06 -11.66
N LEU A 85 8.18 -1.47 -10.40
CA LEU A 85 7.92 -2.84 -9.94
C LEU A 85 6.87 -2.86 -8.84
N ILE A 86 6.10 -3.95 -8.81
CA ILE A 86 5.21 -4.27 -7.68
C ILE A 86 5.93 -5.30 -6.81
N PHE A 87 6.21 -4.92 -5.56
CA PHE A 87 6.71 -5.80 -4.51
C PHE A 87 5.52 -6.28 -3.68
N ALA A 88 5.32 -7.59 -3.65
CA ALA A 88 4.20 -8.24 -2.95
C ALA A 88 4.70 -9.27 -1.93
N PRO A 89 5.35 -8.84 -0.84
CA PRO A 89 5.76 -9.74 0.23
C PRO A 89 4.58 -10.14 1.12
N ASP A 90 4.82 -11.14 1.95
CA ASP A 90 3.95 -11.51 3.07
C ASP A 90 4.02 -10.46 4.20
N HIS A 91 2.99 -10.42 5.04
CA HIS A 91 2.79 -9.47 6.13
C HIS A 91 2.56 -10.18 7.47
N HIS A 92 3.60 -10.24 8.28
CA HIS A 92 3.56 -10.79 9.63
C HIS A 92 3.67 -9.68 10.69
N SER A 93 4.18 -8.50 10.34
CA SER A 93 4.42 -7.42 11.27
C SER A 93 4.49 -6.04 10.61
N HIS A 94 4.29 -4.97 11.39
CA HIS A 94 4.55 -3.61 10.91
C HIS A 94 6.03 -3.35 10.60
N LEU A 95 6.94 -4.17 11.15
CA LEU A 95 8.37 -4.05 10.87
C LEU A 95 8.69 -4.49 9.44
N ASP A 96 7.84 -5.31 8.81
CA ASP A 96 8.06 -5.82 7.45
C ASP A 96 8.17 -4.67 6.45
N THR A 97 7.32 -3.65 6.57
CA THR A 97 7.36 -2.48 5.67
C THR A 97 8.69 -1.75 5.78
N ILE A 98 9.18 -1.59 7.01
CA ILE A 98 10.46 -0.93 7.28
C ILE A 98 11.63 -1.75 6.71
N VAL A 99 11.61 -3.08 6.90
CA VAL A 99 12.62 -3.99 6.38
C VAL A 99 12.59 -4.02 4.85
N MET A 100 11.41 -4.07 4.24
CA MET A 100 11.23 -4.07 2.79
C MET A 100 11.71 -2.78 2.15
N ILE A 101 11.34 -1.61 2.69
CA ILE A 101 11.89 -0.32 2.23
C ILE A 101 13.42 -0.36 2.23
N ARG A 102 14.04 -0.98 3.25
CA ARG A 102 15.49 -1.07 3.34
C ARG A 102 16.09 -2.09 2.37
N ALA A 103 15.41 -3.20 2.10
CA ALA A 103 15.87 -4.28 1.24
C ALA A 103 15.74 -3.96 -0.26
N ILE A 104 14.67 -3.26 -0.65
CA ILE A 104 14.41 -2.86 -2.04
C ILE A 104 15.56 -1.99 -2.56
N PRO A 105 16.14 -2.25 -3.75
CA PRO A 105 17.25 -1.47 -4.29
C PRO A 105 16.95 0.03 -4.51
N PRO A 106 17.96 0.91 -4.45
CA PRO A 106 17.77 2.36 -4.60
C PRO A 106 16.98 2.78 -5.84
N ALA A 107 17.17 2.08 -6.97
CA ALA A 107 16.49 2.33 -8.25
C ALA A 107 14.96 2.39 -8.13
N TRP A 108 14.37 1.61 -7.20
CA TRP A 108 12.93 1.61 -6.96
C TRP A 108 12.54 2.24 -5.63
N ARG A 109 13.46 2.30 -4.67
CA ARG A 109 13.17 2.72 -3.29
C ARG A 109 12.78 4.19 -3.17
N GLN A 110 13.38 5.07 -3.96
CA GLN A 110 13.16 6.52 -3.84
C GLN A 110 11.71 6.90 -4.17
N ASP A 111 11.15 6.20 -5.15
CA ASP A 111 9.82 6.42 -5.69
C ASP A 111 8.83 5.31 -5.30
N LEU A 112 9.22 4.42 -4.38
CA LEU A 112 8.37 3.38 -3.82
C LEU A 112 7.20 4.00 -3.07
N VAL A 113 5.98 3.55 -3.37
CA VAL A 113 4.74 3.90 -2.67
C VAL A 113 4.28 2.70 -1.86
N VAL A 114 3.81 2.93 -0.63
CA VAL A 114 3.29 1.87 0.24
C VAL A 114 1.77 2.01 0.35
N ALA A 115 1.04 0.96 -0.04
CA ALA A 115 -0.39 0.86 0.22
C ALA A 115 -0.62 0.57 1.71
N ALA A 116 -1.18 1.52 2.45
CA ALA A 116 -1.33 1.41 3.90
C ALA A 116 -2.77 1.63 4.34
N ALA A 117 -3.24 0.83 5.30
CA ALA A 117 -4.62 0.90 5.77
C ALA A 117 -4.93 2.26 6.43
N ALA A 118 -5.92 2.95 5.89
CA ALA A 118 -6.29 4.31 6.27
C ALA A 118 -6.73 4.43 7.74
N ASP A 119 -7.50 3.44 8.22
CA ASP A 119 -8.02 3.32 9.57
C ASP A 119 -6.94 3.23 10.66
N TYR A 120 -5.72 2.81 10.30
CA TYR A 120 -4.62 2.60 11.24
C TYR A 120 -3.50 3.63 11.10
N PHE A 121 -3.03 3.85 9.87
CA PHE A 121 -1.88 4.72 9.58
C PHE A 121 -2.27 6.20 9.47
N PHE A 122 -3.55 6.48 9.22
CA PHE A 122 -4.06 7.83 8.95
C PHE A 122 -5.15 8.30 9.93
N ASP A 123 -5.32 7.62 11.06
CA ASP A 123 -6.26 7.99 12.14
C ASP A 123 -5.83 9.22 12.97
N LYS A 124 -4.53 9.55 12.99
CA LYS A 124 -3.97 10.71 13.72
C LYS A 124 -3.06 11.52 12.80
N ARG A 125 -3.17 12.85 12.83
CA ARG A 125 -2.42 13.75 11.93
C ARG A 125 -0.90 13.55 11.96
N TRP A 126 -0.32 13.34 13.15
CA TRP A 126 1.12 13.08 13.25
C TRP A 126 1.51 11.71 12.66
N LYS A 127 0.68 10.67 12.86
CA LYS A 127 0.87 9.34 12.24
C LYS A 127 0.72 9.41 10.72
N ALA A 128 -0.30 10.11 10.25
CA ALA A 128 -0.56 10.33 8.83
C ALA A 128 0.59 11.08 8.14
N THR A 129 1.05 12.18 8.75
CA THR A 129 2.16 12.99 8.23
C THR A 129 3.45 12.18 8.18
N PHE A 130 3.75 11.42 9.24
CA PHE A 130 4.92 10.57 9.29
C PHE A 130 4.83 9.43 8.26
N SER A 131 3.69 8.75 8.15
CA SER A 131 3.48 7.66 7.18
C SER A 131 3.62 8.17 5.74
N ALA A 132 2.98 9.29 5.42
CA ALA A 132 3.08 9.92 4.10
C ALA A 132 4.53 10.34 3.79
N LEU A 133 5.22 11.03 4.70
CA LEU A 133 6.59 11.49 4.43
C LEU A 133 7.61 10.36 4.43
N ALA A 134 7.69 9.58 5.51
CA ALA A 134 8.76 8.63 5.75
C ALA A 134 8.59 7.32 4.96
N LEU A 135 7.35 6.85 4.79
CA LEU A 135 7.05 5.61 4.08
C LEU A 135 6.53 5.84 2.66
N ASN A 136 6.28 7.08 2.25
CA ASN A 136 5.52 7.39 1.03
C ASN A 136 4.17 6.66 1.00
N ALA A 137 3.54 6.51 2.15
CA ALA A 137 2.32 5.72 2.28
C ALA A 137 1.13 6.47 1.67
N ILE A 138 0.29 5.74 0.94
CA ILE A 138 -1.02 6.21 0.50
C ILE A 138 -2.10 5.51 1.34
N PRO A 139 -3.15 6.25 1.75
CA PRO A 139 -4.23 5.66 2.52
C PRO A 139 -5.11 4.83 1.59
N ILE A 140 -5.21 3.53 1.87
CA ILE A 140 -6.17 2.62 1.23
C ILE A 140 -7.25 2.29 2.24
N ASP A 141 -8.50 2.44 1.81
CA ASP A 141 -9.65 1.98 2.57
C ASP A 141 -9.84 0.48 2.32
N ARG A 142 -9.93 -0.30 3.39
CA ARG A 142 -10.17 -1.74 3.32
C ARG A 142 -11.60 -2.08 2.89
N GLU A 143 -12.52 -1.14 3.10
CA GLU A 143 -13.92 -1.26 2.69
C GLU A 143 -14.17 -0.70 1.29
N ALA A 144 -13.22 0.07 0.73
CA ALA A 144 -13.33 0.52 -0.65
C ALA A 144 -13.29 -0.67 -1.61
N THR A 145 -14.10 -0.57 -2.67
CA THR A 145 -14.12 -1.60 -3.72
C THR A 145 -12.73 -1.78 -4.30
N GLY A 146 -12.28 -3.03 -4.49
CA GLY A 146 -10.94 -3.33 -5.01
C GLY A 146 -10.62 -2.64 -6.35
N ARG A 147 -11.63 -2.26 -7.14
CA ARG A 147 -11.46 -1.47 -8.37
C ARG A 147 -10.87 -0.08 -8.10
N GLN A 148 -11.36 0.66 -7.10
CA GLN A 148 -10.85 2.02 -6.81
C GLN A 148 -9.37 1.99 -6.41
N SER A 149 -8.98 1.04 -5.56
CA SER A 149 -7.58 0.85 -5.18
C SER A 149 -6.74 0.42 -6.38
N ALA A 150 -7.26 -0.44 -7.26
CA ALA A 150 -6.56 -0.87 -8.47
C ALA A 150 -6.36 0.29 -9.47
N ASP A 151 -7.35 1.17 -9.64
CA ASP A 151 -7.24 2.35 -10.51
C ASP A 151 -6.16 3.31 -9.97
N LEU A 152 -6.14 3.55 -8.65
CA LEU A 152 -5.08 4.34 -8.01
C LEU A 152 -3.69 3.71 -8.18
N PHE A 153 -3.57 2.39 -8.00
CA PHE A 153 -2.28 1.70 -8.20
C PHE A 153 -1.83 1.77 -9.66
N LYS A 154 -2.76 1.67 -10.61
CA LYS A 154 -2.47 1.84 -12.02
C LYS A 154 -1.92 3.24 -12.29
N GLU A 155 -2.58 4.29 -11.81
CA GLU A 155 -2.11 5.67 -11.99
C GLU A 155 -0.69 5.87 -11.45
N LEU A 156 -0.40 5.32 -10.26
CA LEU A 156 0.93 5.41 -9.67
C LEU A 156 2.00 4.69 -10.50
N ILE A 157 1.69 3.52 -11.04
CA ILE A 157 2.60 2.75 -11.88
C ILE A 157 2.81 3.47 -13.23
N ASP A 158 1.74 4.00 -13.82
CA ASP A 158 1.81 4.81 -15.05
C ASP A 158 2.67 6.08 -14.85
N ASP A 159 2.71 6.62 -13.63
CA ASP A 159 3.58 7.72 -13.19
C ASP A 159 5.04 7.28 -12.85
N GLY A 160 5.41 6.02 -13.13
CA GLY A 160 6.74 5.48 -12.90
C GLY A 160 7.06 5.11 -11.45
N ARG A 161 6.04 4.98 -10.59
CA ARG A 161 6.22 4.62 -9.17
C ARG A 161 6.20 3.11 -8.98
N SER A 162 7.15 2.60 -8.20
CA SER A 162 7.07 1.23 -7.68
C SER A 162 6.07 1.14 -6.53
N LEU A 163 5.42 -0.01 -6.38
CA LEU A 163 4.41 -0.26 -5.36
C LEU A 163 4.88 -1.35 -4.39
N LEU A 164 4.70 -1.11 -3.09
CA LEU A 164 4.74 -2.15 -2.06
C LEU A 164 3.32 -2.41 -1.56
N ILE A 165 2.85 -3.64 -1.76
CA ILE A 165 1.51 -4.09 -1.36
C ILE A 165 1.60 -5.42 -0.60
N TYR A 166 0.76 -5.59 0.41
CA TYR A 166 0.59 -6.85 1.11
C TYR A 166 -0.73 -7.47 0.63
N PRO A 167 -0.70 -8.47 -0.28
CA PRO A 167 -1.88 -8.92 -0.99
C PRO A 167 -2.95 -9.54 -0.08
N GLU A 168 -2.58 -9.99 1.12
CA GLU A 168 -3.49 -10.50 2.15
C GLU A 168 -4.33 -9.40 2.86
N GLY A 169 -3.97 -8.12 2.75
CA GLY A 169 -4.73 -6.99 3.31
C GLY A 169 -4.70 -6.84 4.85
N GLY A 170 -4.16 -7.83 5.56
CA GLY A 170 -3.99 -7.88 7.01
C GLY A 170 -2.70 -8.60 7.41
N ARG A 171 -2.45 -8.79 8.71
CA ARG A 171 -1.30 -9.60 9.17
C ARG A 171 -1.72 -11.07 9.27
N SER A 172 -0.90 -12.01 8.81
CA SER A 172 -1.19 -13.43 8.97
C SER A 172 -1.27 -13.78 10.47
N PRO A 173 -2.38 -14.34 10.97
CA PRO A 173 -2.58 -14.57 12.41
C PRO A 173 -1.60 -15.57 13.04
N ASP A 174 -1.05 -16.48 12.23
CA ASP A 174 -0.31 -17.66 12.63
C ASP A 174 1.10 -17.76 12.02
N GLY A 175 1.49 -16.78 11.18
CA GLY A 175 2.81 -16.74 10.55
C GLY A 175 2.95 -17.55 9.26
N TRP A 176 1.87 -18.09 8.70
CA TRP A 176 1.88 -18.75 7.40
C TRP A 176 1.30 -17.85 6.32
N SER A 177 2.04 -17.69 5.21
CA SER A 177 1.54 -17.14 3.96
C SER A 177 1.17 -18.27 2.99
N LEU A 178 0.10 -18.08 2.22
CA LEU A 178 -0.45 -19.04 1.24
C LEU A 178 0.34 -19.04 -0.08
#